data_AF-A0A8S9W9X0-F1
#
_entry.id   AF-A0A8S9W9X0-F1
#
_cell.length_a   1.000
_cell.length_b   1.000
_cell.length_c   1.000
_cell.angle_alpha   90.00
_cell.angle_beta   90.00
_cell.angle_gamma   90.00
#
_symmetry.space_group_name_H-M   'P 1'
#
loop_
_entity.id
_entity.type
_entity.pdbx_description
1 polymer ?
#
loop_
_entity_poly.entity_id
_entity_poly.type
_entity_poly.pdbx_seq_one_letter_code
_entity_poly.pdbx_strand_id
1 'polypeptide(L)'
;MKKNKKGDERMGKTKKLGYTNRILSMFVVVFVVSAVAMIGTAAACHYDWGDAPDPYPTQGVEGANHGDGNYGRGYYLGEKWDHEDDGQPDPTATGDDNSSNDDEDGVIFGSLTAGNPATVQVIVIAPLFKTGYLNAWIDFNADGDWDDTGEQIFTDVPLTPEHNTLTFVVPSGATTGTTFARFRFCSDSGMCSLYGGNAANGEVEDYKVNIENTEIPEFSTIAIPVAAILGLLFFFNHRKRRKD
;
A
#
# COMPACT_ATOMS: atom_id res chain seq x y z
N MET A 1 -89.61 -61.66 6.62
CA MET A 1 -89.39 -62.13 8.01
C MET A 1 -88.00 -62.77 8.09
N LYS A 2 -86.95 -62.00 8.39
CA LYS A 2 -85.61 -62.47 8.78
C LYS A 2 -84.96 -61.37 9.65
N LYS A 3 -84.54 -61.75 10.86
CA LYS A 3 -83.81 -60.92 11.85
C LYS A 3 -82.30 -61.20 11.76
N ASN A 4 -81.53 -60.31 12.41
CA ASN A 4 -80.13 -60.42 12.94
C ASN A 4 -79.00 -60.01 11.96
N LYS A 5 -77.94 -59.26 12.32
CA LYS A 5 -77.21 -58.86 13.56
C LYS A 5 -76.51 -57.49 13.27
N LYS A 6 -76.44 -56.48 14.15
CA LYS A 6 -75.54 -56.18 15.30
C LYS A 6 -74.03 -56.00 14.98
N GLY A 7 -73.47 -54.85 15.40
CA GLY A 7 -72.05 -54.44 15.42
C GLY A 7 -71.75 -53.38 14.35
N ASP A 8 -71.11 -52.23 14.57
CA ASP A 8 -70.11 -51.85 15.56
C ASP A 8 -70.00 -50.29 15.65
N GLU A 9 -69.46 -49.82 16.75
CA GLU A 9 -69.34 -48.44 17.24
C GLU A 9 -68.36 -47.56 16.45
N ARG A 10 -68.58 -46.22 16.47
CA ARG A 10 -67.65 -45.26 17.14
C ARG A 10 -68.10 -43.79 17.00
N MET A 11 -68.32 -43.20 18.18
CA MET A 11 -68.02 -41.84 18.67
C MET A 11 -67.81 -40.69 17.66
N GLY A 12 -68.37 -39.49 17.83
CA GLY A 12 -68.96 -38.87 19.00
C GLY A 12 -68.38 -37.48 19.28
N LYS A 13 -69.15 -36.45 18.90
CA LYS A 13 -69.30 -35.12 19.54
C LYS A 13 -68.14 -34.09 19.48
N THR A 14 -68.42 -33.04 18.70
CA THR A 14 -67.94 -31.66 18.80
C THR A 14 -68.03 -31.08 20.23
N LYS A 15 -66.98 -30.42 20.72
CA LYS A 15 -67.01 -29.64 21.98
C LYS A 15 -66.58 -28.18 21.78
N LYS A 16 -67.30 -27.34 22.55
CA LYS A 16 -67.46 -25.89 22.54
C LYS A 16 -66.21 -25.09 22.87
N LEU A 17 -66.18 -23.88 22.29
CA LEU A 17 -65.39 -22.71 22.66
C LEU A 17 -65.76 -22.21 24.07
N GLY A 18 -64.78 -21.87 24.91
CA GLY A 18 -64.99 -21.29 26.24
C GLY A 18 -63.80 -20.47 26.71
N TYR A 19 -63.97 -19.14 26.76
CA TYR A 19 -63.07 -18.17 27.39
C TYR A 19 -63.36 -18.10 28.90
N THR A 20 -62.34 -18.16 29.75
CA THR A 20 -62.44 -17.69 31.15
C THR A 20 -61.11 -17.08 31.62
N ASN A 21 -61.14 -15.77 31.90
CA ASN A 21 -60.14 -14.99 32.62
C ASN A 21 -60.15 -15.29 34.13
N ARG A 22 -58.97 -15.44 34.74
CA ARG A 22 -58.59 -15.29 36.18
C ARG A 22 -57.19 -15.94 36.31
N ILE A 23 -56.11 -15.35 36.81
CA ILE A 23 -55.89 -14.57 38.04
C ILE A 23 -54.58 -13.75 37.86
N LEU A 24 -54.64 -12.46 38.22
CA LEU A 24 -53.50 -11.59 38.47
C LEU A 24 -53.16 -11.70 39.97
N SER A 25 -51.96 -12.17 40.35
CA SER A 25 -51.31 -11.74 41.61
C SER A 25 -49.86 -12.18 41.71
N MET A 26 -48.98 -11.18 41.88
CA MET A 26 -47.68 -11.20 42.55
C MET A 26 -46.60 -12.19 42.10
N PHE A 27 -45.76 -11.76 41.16
CA PHE A 27 -44.29 -11.87 41.31
C PHE A 27 -43.65 -10.67 40.58
N VAL A 28 -43.37 -9.60 41.34
CA VAL A 28 -42.42 -8.57 40.93
C VAL A 28 -41.06 -9.04 41.41
N VAL A 29 -40.24 -9.58 40.50
CA VAL A 29 -38.79 -9.70 40.66
C VAL A 29 -38.15 -9.31 39.33
N VAL A 30 -37.82 -8.02 39.24
CA VAL A 30 -36.50 -7.46 38.90
C VAL A 30 -35.71 -8.13 37.75
N PHE A 31 -35.58 -7.37 36.64
CA PHE A 31 -34.43 -7.19 35.72
C PHE A 31 -33.67 -8.46 35.23
N VAL A 32 -33.43 -8.70 33.94
CA VAL A 32 -32.84 -7.82 32.92
C VAL A 32 -33.36 -8.26 31.54
N VAL A 33 -33.74 -7.29 30.72
CA VAL A 33 -33.93 -7.48 29.28
C VAL A 33 -32.56 -7.75 28.68
N SER A 34 -32.17 -9.01 28.48
CA SER A 34 -31.11 -9.31 27.52
C SER A 34 -31.69 -9.21 26.12
N ALA A 35 -32.04 -7.99 25.73
CA ALA A 35 -31.72 -7.56 24.39
C ALA A 35 -30.19 -7.51 24.39
N VAL A 36 -29.57 -8.62 24.03
CA VAL A 36 -28.30 -8.51 23.33
C VAL A 36 -28.69 -7.74 22.09
N ALA A 37 -28.57 -6.41 22.17
CA ALA A 37 -28.22 -5.65 21.01
C ALA A 37 -27.10 -6.47 20.37
N MET A 38 -27.36 -7.00 19.20
CA MET A 38 -26.30 -7.17 18.22
C MET A 38 -25.78 -5.75 18.03
N ILE A 39 -24.95 -5.32 18.99
CA ILE A 39 -23.98 -4.25 18.84
C ILE A 39 -23.36 -4.64 17.52
N GLY A 40 -23.58 -3.83 16.49
CA GLY A 40 -22.94 -4.03 15.22
C GLY A 40 -21.49 -4.31 15.55
N THR A 41 -21.05 -5.54 15.25
CA THR A 41 -19.63 -5.75 15.04
C THR A 41 -19.31 -4.66 14.03
N ALA A 42 -18.51 -3.66 14.43
CA ALA A 42 -17.82 -2.87 13.44
C ALA A 42 -17.27 -3.89 12.44
N ALA A 43 -17.60 -3.73 11.16
CA ALA A 43 -16.89 -4.48 10.14
C ALA A 43 -15.41 -4.27 10.48
N ALA A 44 -14.66 -5.37 10.70
CA ALA A 44 -13.21 -5.26 10.77
C ALA A 44 -12.80 -4.42 9.56
N CYS A 45 -12.10 -3.31 9.80
CA CYS A 45 -11.71 -2.40 8.75
C CYS A 45 -10.91 -3.22 7.73
N HIS A 46 -11.50 -3.42 6.57
CA HIS A 46 -10.96 -4.26 5.50
C HIS A 46 -10.18 -3.33 4.56
N TYR A 47 -9.33 -2.48 5.14
CA TYR A 47 -8.51 -1.54 4.40
C TYR A 47 -7.07 -1.73 4.81
N ASP A 48 -6.19 -1.78 3.83
CA ASP A 48 -4.76 -1.60 4.04
C ASP A 48 -4.44 -0.11 3.87
N TRP A 49 -3.56 0.45 4.70
CA TRP A 49 -3.20 1.86 4.74
C TRP A 49 -1.69 2.08 4.68
N GLY A 50 -1.25 3.10 3.94
CA GLY A 50 0.17 3.45 3.91
C GLY A 50 0.65 4.08 5.22
N ASP A 51 1.96 4.07 5.43
CA ASP A 51 2.60 4.36 6.71
C ASP A 51 3.87 5.26 6.58
N ALA A 52 4.11 5.87 5.42
CA ALA A 52 5.06 6.97 5.29
C ALA A 52 4.81 8.08 6.35
N PRO A 53 5.87 8.67 6.94
CA PRO A 53 5.72 9.63 8.03
C PRO A 53 5.09 10.95 7.58
N ASP A 54 4.69 11.79 8.54
CA ASP A 54 4.33 13.17 8.20
C ASP A 54 5.48 13.86 7.42
N PRO A 55 5.17 14.62 6.34
CA PRO A 55 3.85 15.09 5.95
C PRO A 55 3.17 14.29 4.82
N TYR A 56 3.63 13.08 4.51
CA TYR A 56 3.04 12.26 3.46
C TYR A 56 1.58 11.90 3.77
N PRO A 57 0.69 11.80 2.76
CA PRO A 57 -0.71 11.50 2.97
C PRO A 57 -0.91 10.01 3.33
N THR A 58 -0.87 9.70 4.62
CA THR A 58 -1.09 8.35 5.18
C THR A 58 -2.36 8.21 6.01
N GLN A 59 -2.84 9.31 6.59
CA GLN A 59 -3.97 9.26 7.52
C GLN A 59 -5.23 9.94 6.99
N GLY A 60 -6.38 9.47 7.48
CA GLY A 60 -7.68 10.12 7.24
C GLY A 60 -8.15 10.07 5.77
N VAL A 61 -8.92 11.08 5.34
CA VAL A 61 -9.57 11.03 4.02
C VAL A 61 -8.60 11.16 2.83
N GLU A 62 -7.44 11.76 3.07
CA GLU A 62 -6.38 11.92 2.07
C GLU A 62 -5.37 10.77 2.10
N GLY A 63 -5.36 9.98 3.19
CA GLY A 63 -4.48 8.83 3.35
C GLY A 63 -4.67 7.79 2.25
N ALA A 64 -3.57 7.29 1.69
CA ALA A 64 -3.64 6.17 0.76
C ALA A 64 -4.14 4.94 1.50
N ASN A 65 -5.19 4.32 0.95
CA ASN A 65 -5.70 3.05 1.45
C ASN A 65 -6.36 2.23 0.35
N HIS A 66 -6.41 0.92 0.55
CA HIS A 66 -7.04 -0.03 -0.36
C HIS A 66 -8.04 -0.90 0.36
N GLY A 67 -9.27 -0.95 -0.15
CA GLY A 67 -10.29 -1.83 0.42
C GLY A 67 -10.05 -3.32 0.14
N ASP A 68 -10.78 -4.20 0.80
CA ASP A 68 -10.79 -5.63 0.50
C ASP A 68 -11.56 -5.98 -0.79
N GLY A 69 -12.16 -5.02 -1.48
CA GLY A 69 -13.01 -5.30 -2.65
C GLY A 69 -14.14 -6.33 -2.38
N ASN A 70 -14.67 -6.42 -1.16
CA ASN A 70 -15.63 -7.43 -0.67
C ASN A 70 -15.14 -8.90 -0.70
N TYR A 71 -13.93 -9.20 -1.19
CA TYR A 71 -13.34 -10.54 -1.31
C TYR A 71 -11.82 -10.44 -1.48
N GLY A 72 -11.15 -9.71 -0.59
CA GLY A 72 -9.76 -9.20 -0.67
C GLY A 72 -8.69 -10.28 -0.64
N ARG A 73 -8.73 -11.14 -1.64
CA ARG A 73 -7.75 -12.17 -1.85
C ARG A 73 -7.38 -12.13 -3.30
N GLY A 74 -6.38 -11.32 -3.59
CA GLY A 74 -5.57 -11.66 -4.73
C GLY A 74 -4.68 -10.59 -5.28
N TYR A 75 -4.84 -9.30 -4.97
CA TYR A 75 -3.95 -8.25 -5.48
C TYR A 75 -3.24 -7.59 -4.32
N TYR A 76 -1.99 -7.97 -4.12
CA TYR A 76 -1.11 -7.42 -3.11
C TYR A 76 0.33 -7.57 -3.61
N LEU A 77 1.17 -6.67 -3.17
CA LEU A 77 2.60 -6.70 -3.25
C LEU A 77 3.11 -7.75 -2.24
N GLY A 78 4.26 -8.36 -2.51
CA GLY A 78 4.88 -9.19 -1.50
C GLY A 78 4.21 -10.54 -1.15
N GLU A 79 4.49 -11.07 0.04
CA GLU A 79 3.99 -12.38 0.49
C GLU A 79 2.73 -12.31 1.36
N LYS A 80 2.47 -11.19 2.02
CA LYS A 80 1.35 -11.04 2.96
C LYS A 80 0.60 -9.74 2.71
N TRP A 81 -0.71 -9.86 2.80
CA TRP A 81 -1.64 -8.73 2.90
C TRP A 81 -2.10 -8.63 4.35
N ASP A 82 -2.05 -7.45 4.94
CA ASP A 82 -2.67 -7.15 6.23
C ASP A 82 -3.65 -5.97 6.15
N HIS A 83 -4.13 -5.54 7.31
CA HIS A 83 -5.27 -4.61 7.39
C HIS A 83 -5.22 -3.81 8.67
N GLU A 84 -5.46 -2.51 8.52
CA GLU A 84 -5.38 -1.53 9.57
C GLU A 84 -6.69 -0.73 9.65
N ASP A 85 -6.97 -0.20 10.84
CA ASP A 85 -8.08 0.73 11.03
C ASP A 85 -7.78 2.13 10.46
N ASP A 86 -6.49 2.51 10.35
CA ASP A 86 -5.95 3.76 9.80
C ASP A 86 -4.42 3.63 9.62
N GLY A 87 -3.79 4.52 8.85
CA GLY A 87 -2.35 4.52 8.61
C GLY A 87 -1.52 4.69 9.88
N GLN A 88 -0.40 3.96 9.97
CA GLN A 88 0.49 3.91 11.13
C GLN A 88 1.83 4.63 10.86
N PRO A 89 1.87 5.95 10.62
CA PRO A 89 3.08 6.61 10.16
C PRO A 89 4.25 6.46 11.12
N ASP A 90 5.40 6.05 10.61
CA ASP A 90 6.64 5.94 11.38
C ASP A 90 7.88 6.47 10.60
N PRO A 91 8.95 6.90 11.29
CA PRO A 91 10.15 7.42 10.62
C PRO A 91 10.86 6.47 9.66
N THR A 92 10.52 5.18 9.67
CA THR A 92 11.08 4.18 8.75
C THR A 92 10.13 3.67 7.68
N ALA A 93 8.84 4.03 7.72
CA ALA A 93 7.77 3.39 6.94
C ALA A 93 7.79 1.86 7.20
N THR A 94 7.54 1.53 8.46
CA THR A 94 7.55 0.23 9.15
C THR A 94 6.59 0.26 10.37
N GLY A 95 5.57 1.11 10.38
CA GLY A 95 4.82 1.43 11.59
C GLY A 95 3.79 0.38 12.01
N ASP A 96 3.20 -0.30 11.04
CA ASP A 96 2.32 -1.48 11.11
C ASP A 96 3.09 -2.80 11.16
N ASP A 97 4.31 -2.81 10.61
CA ASP A 97 5.38 -3.82 10.65
C ASP A 97 5.62 -4.45 12.06
N ASN A 98 5.34 -3.67 13.13
CA ASN A 98 5.52 -4.09 14.52
C ASN A 98 4.33 -4.92 15.07
N SER A 99 3.38 -5.32 14.22
CA SER A 99 2.16 -6.06 14.58
C SER A 99 2.16 -7.56 14.21
N SER A 100 3.29 -8.11 13.75
CA SER A 100 3.52 -9.52 13.33
C SER A 100 3.27 -9.84 11.84
N ASN A 101 2.94 -8.83 11.05
CA ASN A 101 2.87 -8.86 9.59
C ASN A 101 3.75 -7.71 9.11
N ASP A 102 4.68 -8.05 8.23
CA ASP A 102 5.69 -7.20 7.59
C ASP A 102 5.22 -7.28 6.14
N ASP A 103 4.65 -6.20 5.64
CA ASP A 103 4.03 -6.09 4.32
C ASP A 103 4.89 -5.22 3.40
N GLU A 104 5.96 -4.58 3.84
CA GLU A 104 6.95 -3.89 3.00
C GLU A 104 7.96 -4.86 2.36
N ASP A 105 7.49 -6.02 1.90
CA ASP A 105 8.29 -7.08 1.28
C ASP A 105 8.09 -7.21 -0.24
N GLY A 106 7.21 -6.38 -0.82
CA GLY A 106 6.89 -6.37 -2.24
C GLY A 106 7.91 -5.73 -3.17
N VAL A 107 8.77 -4.84 -2.70
CA VAL A 107 9.68 -4.06 -3.56
C VAL A 107 11.14 -4.15 -3.10
N ILE A 108 12.00 -4.61 -4.01
CA ILE A 108 13.45 -4.65 -3.82
C ILE A 108 14.11 -3.59 -4.70
N PHE A 109 14.70 -2.58 -4.07
CA PHE A 109 15.39 -1.49 -4.75
C PHE A 109 16.82 -1.83 -5.15
N GLY A 110 17.20 -1.46 -6.38
CA GLY A 110 18.59 -1.22 -6.75
C GLY A 110 19.08 0.14 -6.26
N SER A 111 20.32 0.51 -6.61
CA SER A 111 20.88 1.82 -6.28
C SER A 111 20.08 2.96 -6.92
N LEU A 112 19.71 3.95 -6.11
CA LEU A 112 19.08 5.19 -6.55
C LEU A 112 20.15 6.28 -6.63
N THR A 113 20.73 6.49 -7.80
CA THR A 113 21.78 7.51 -7.98
C THR A 113 21.26 8.63 -8.88
N ALA A 114 21.27 9.87 -8.40
CA ALA A 114 20.72 11.03 -9.11
C ALA A 114 21.27 11.14 -10.54
N GLY A 115 20.39 11.11 -11.54
CA GLY A 115 20.75 11.20 -12.97
C GLY A 115 21.06 9.87 -13.65
N ASN A 116 20.99 8.74 -12.95
CA ASN A 116 21.21 7.40 -13.51
C ASN A 116 19.91 6.58 -13.58
N PRO A 117 19.85 5.59 -14.48
CA PRO A 117 18.80 4.58 -14.45
C PRO A 117 18.85 3.77 -13.14
N ALA A 118 17.69 3.55 -12.54
CA ALA A 118 17.48 2.64 -11.43
C ALA A 118 16.65 1.43 -11.87
N THR A 119 16.73 0.36 -11.08
CA THR A 119 15.95 -0.86 -11.28
C THR A 119 15.29 -1.24 -9.96
N VAL A 120 14.05 -1.69 -10.01
CA VAL A 120 13.34 -2.32 -8.90
C VAL A 120 12.85 -3.69 -9.32
N GLN A 121 12.86 -4.63 -8.39
CA GLN A 121 12.12 -5.88 -8.52
C GLN A 121 10.85 -5.75 -7.70
N VAL A 122 9.69 -5.86 -8.35
CA VAL A 122 8.38 -5.83 -7.73
C VAL A 122 7.81 -7.25 -7.71
N ILE A 123 7.49 -7.73 -6.54
CA ILE A 123 6.88 -9.04 -6.28
C ILE A 123 5.40 -8.77 -6.05
N VAL A 124 4.53 -9.45 -6.80
CA VAL A 124 3.09 -9.31 -6.62
C VAL A 124 2.39 -10.65 -6.58
N ILE A 125 1.30 -10.70 -5.85
CA ILE A 125 0.28 -11.74 -5.97
C ILE A 125 -0.90 -11.15 -6.75
N ALA A 126 -1.36 -11.91 -7.76
CA ALA A 126 -2.57 -11.64 -8.54
C ALA A 126 -3.38 -12.96 -8.64
N PRO A 127 -4.72 -12.95 -8.84
CA PRO A 127 -5.43 -14.17 -9.17
C PRO A 127 -4.86 -14.83 -10.43
N LEU A 128 -4.95 -16.17 -10.53
CA LEU A 128 -4.39 -16.91 -11.66
C LEU A 128 -4.86 -16.35 -13.01
N PHE A 129 -3.89 -16.13 -13.91
CA PHE A 129 -4.10 -15.56 -15.25
C PHE A 129 -4.72 -14.15 -15.26
N LYS A 130 -4.63 -13.43 -14.15
CA LYS A 130 -4.97 -12.01 -14.08
C LYS A 130 -3.72 -11.16 -14.00
N THR A 131 -3.87 -9.93 -14.49
CA THR A 131 -2.92 -8.85 -14.39
C THR A 131 -3.47 -7.87 -13.37
N GLY A 132 -2.59 -7.27 -12.57
CA GLY A 132 -2.90 -6.06 -11.79
C GLY A 132 -2.10 -4.88 -12.30
N TYR A 133 -2.36 -3.69 -11.78
CA TYR A 133 -1.81 -2.44 -12.26
C TYR A 133 -1.08 -1.72 -11.13
N LEU A 134 0.21 -1.46 -11.33
CA LEU A 134 1.06 -0.76 -10.39
C LEU A 134 1.14 0.73 -10.73
N ASN A 135 0.97 1.55 -9.72
CA ASN A 135 1.36 2.95 -9.71
C ASN A 135 2.40 3.15 -8.61
N ALA A 136 3.43 3.96 -8.86
CA ALA A 136 4.44 4.22 -7.84
C ALA A 136 5.04 5.62 -7.96
N TRP A 137 5.46 6.15 -6.82
CA TRP A 137 6.03 7.48 -6.65
C TRP A 137 7.30 7.44 -5.80
N ILE A 138 8.22 8.37 -6.05
CA ILE A 138 9.37 8.66 -5.18
C ILE A 138 9.43 10.18 -5.03
N ASP A 139 9.48 10.64 -3.78
CA ASP A 139 9.72 12.05 -3.46
C ASP A 139 11.19 12.37 -3.78
N PHE A 140 11.44 12.85 -4.99
CA PHE A 140 12.80 13.06 -5.48
C PHE A 140 13.37 14.37 -4.99
N ASN A 141 12.54 15.35 -4.64
CA ASN A 141 12.98 16.65 -4.18
C ASN A 141 13.16 16.71 -2.63
N ALA A 142 12.68 15.68 -1.92
CA ALA A 142 12.66 15.50 -0.48
C ALA A 142 11.90 16.60 0.28
N ASP A 143 10.75 17.03 -0.24
CA ASP A 143 9.92 18.07 0.36
C ASP A 143 8.71 17.55 1.14
N GLY A 144 8.49 16.24 1.13
CA GLY A 144 7.49 15.58 1.97
C GLY A 144 6.15 15.33 1.28
N ASP A 145 6.08 15.43 -0.04
CA ASP A 145 4.91 14.96 -0.80
C ASP A 145 5.30 14.23 -2.10
N TRP A 146 4.30 13.88 -2.92
CA TRP A 146 4.47 13.23 -4.23
C TRP A 146 3.70 13.96 -5.33
N ASP A 147 3.37 15.24 -5.11
CA ASP A 147 2.50 16.02 -6.00
C ASP A 147 3.25 16.65 -7.20
N ASP A 148 4.55 16.41 -7.23
CA ASP A 148 5.50 17.11 -8.07
C ASP A 148 5.74 16.43 -9.43
N THR A 149 6.11 17.23 -10.41
CA THR A 149 6.35 16.71 -11.77
C THR A 149 7.61 15.83 -11.81
N GLY A 150 7.41 14.56 -12.15
CA GLY A 150 8.50 13.60 -12.32
C GLY A 150 8.70 12.64 -11.15
N GLU A 151 7.86 12.74 -10.12
CA GLU A 151 7.90 11.87 -8.94
C GLU A 151 7.13 10.57 -9.13
N GLN A 152 6.09 10.58 -9.98
CA GLN A 152 5.45 9.35 -10.42
C GLN A 152 6.38 8.57 -11.37
N ILE A 153 6.95 7.48 -10.87
CA ILE A 153 7.89 6.64 -11.62
C ILE A 153 7.18 5.56 -12.45
N PHE A 154 5.98 5.14 -12.03
CA PHE A 154 5.15 4.16 -12.74
C PHE A 154 3.68 4.59 -12.77
N THR A 155 3.05 4.43 -13.94
CA THR A 155 1.64 4.74 -14.16
C THR A 155 0.94 3.54 -14.80
N ASP A 156 0.01 2.93 -14.08
CA ASP A 156 -0.77 1.76 -14.49
C ASP A 156 0.06 0.68 -15.20
N VAL A 157 1.22 0.33 -14.63
CA VAL A 157 2.08 -0.70 -15.20
C VAL A 157 1.44 -2.07 -14.99
N PRO A 158 1.12 -2.83 -16.04
CA PRO A 158 0.51 -4.15 -15.90
C PRO A 158 1.54 -5.16 -15.38
N LEU A 159 1.27 -5.75 -14.22
CA LEU A 159 2.11 -6.79 -13.61
C LEU A 159 1.40 -8.14 -13.61
N THR A 160 2.19 -9.20 -13.79
CA THR A 160 1.75 -10.59 -13.59
C THR A 160 2.24 -11.10 -12.24
N PRO A 161 1.60 -12.13 -11.64
CA PRO A 161 2.07 -12.73 -10.40
C PRO A 161 3.57 -13.07 -10.41
N GLU A 162 4.17 -13.07 -9.22
CA GLU A 162 5.59 -13.27 -8.95
C GLU A 162 6.44 -12.02 -9.28
N HIS A 163 7.65 -12.22 -9.81
CA HIS A 163 8.67 -11.16 -9.93
C HIS A 163 8.56 -10.38 -11.24
N ASN A 164 8.55 -9.06 -11.13
CA ASN A 164 8.53 -8.11 -12.24
C ASN A 164 9.71 -7.14 -12.09
N THR A 165 10.64 -7.14 -13.05
CA THR A 165 11.76 -6.19 -13.05
C THR A 165 11.37 -4.93 -13.83
N LEU A 166 11.33 -3.80 -13.14
CA LEU A 166 11.00 -2.50 -13.74
C LEU A 166 12.19 -1.55 -13.65
N THR A 167 12.27 -0.61 -14.58
CA THR A 167 13.32 0.40 -14.62
C THR A 167 12.72 1.80 -14.76
N PHE A 168 13.39 2.76 -14.14
CA PHE A 168 13.07 4.18 -14.23
C PHE A 168 14.36 4.99 -14.18
N VAL A 169 14.27 6.30 -14.42
CA VAL A 169 15.43 7.20 -14.32
C VAL A 169 15.27 8.06 -13.08
N VAL A 170 16.26 8.06 -12.20
CA VAL A 170 16.33 9.01 -11.09
C VAL A 170 16.65 10.40 -11.67
N PRO A 171 15.84 11.44 -11.44
CA PRO A 171 16.12 12.78 -11.95
C PRO A 171 17.52 13.27 -11.55
N SER A 172 18.22 13.94 -12.48
CA SER A 172 19.56 14.50 -12.19
C SER A 172 19.57 15.61 -11.13
N GLY A 173 18.40 16.20 -10.87
CA GLY A 173 18.21 17.22 -9.83
C GLY A 173 17.65 16.67 -8.52
N ALA A 174 17.55 15.34 -8.36
CA ALA A 174 17.03 14.73 -7.15
C ALA A 174 17.90 15.11 -5.93
N THR A 175 17.25 15.41 -4.81
CA THR A 175 17.88 15.71 -3.54
C THR A 175 18.49 14.44 -2.97
N THR A 176 19.79 14.47 -2.66
CA THR A 176 20.46 13.31 -2.08
C THR A 176 20.17 13.17 -0.59
N GLY A 177 20.01 11.94 -0.14
CA GLY A 177 19.67 11.61 1.24
C GLY A 177 18.45 10.70 1.32
N THR A 178 17.93 10.56 2.54
CA THR A 178 16.73 9.77 2.81
C THR A 178 15.47 10.51 2.34
N THR A 179 14.58 9.76 1.69
CA THR A 179 13.25 10.20 1.25
C THR A 179 12.32 8.97 1.22
N PHE A 180 11.07 9.13 0.76
CA PHE A 180 10.08 8.05 0.76
C PHE A 180 9.52 7.78 -0.64
N ALA A 181 9.20 6.52 -0.86
CA ALA A 181 8.54 6.01 -2.05
C ALA A 181 7.22 5.36 -1.65
N ARG A 182 6.25 5.37 -2.57
CA ARG A 182 4.95 4.72 -2.40
C ARG A 182 4.66 3.83 -3.58
N PHE A 183 4.18 2.62 -3.31
CA PHE A 183 3.74 1.65 -4.32
C PHE A 183 2.28 1.33 -4.07
N ARG A 184 1.45 1.40 -5.11
CA ARG A 184 0.03 1.06 -5.05
C ARG A 184 -0.30 0.07 -6.15
N PHE A 185 -0.87 -1.07 -5.79
CA PHE A 185 -1.14 -2.16 -6.72
C PHE A 185 -2.61 -2.58 -6.68
N CYS A 186 -3.32 -2.48 -7.81
CA CYS A 186 -4.77 -2.72 -7.86
C CYS A 186 -5.20 -3.67 -8.98
N SER A 187 -6.47 -4.11 -8.96
CA SER A 187 -6.98 -5.03 -9.97
C SER A 187 -7.17 -4.43 -11.36
N ASP A 188 -7.48 -3.13 -11.44
CA ASP A 188 -7.85 -2.46 -12.68
C ASP A 188 -7.05 -1.16 -12.89
N SER A 189 -6.75 -0.86 -14.15
CA SER A 189 -6.12 0.40 -14.55
C SER A 189 -6.96 1.59 -14.10
N GLY A 190 -6.28 2.60 -13.58
CA GLY A 190 -6.85 3.85 -13.10
C GLY A 190 -7.38 3.78 -11.67
N MET A 191 -7.48 2.59 -11.06
CA MET A 191 -8.12 2.42 -9.75
C MET A 191 -7.32 3.07 -8.61
N CYS A 192 -6.00 2.91 -8.59
CA CYS A 192 -5.09 3.57 -7.63
C CYS A 192 -4.11 4.50 -8.33
N SER A 193 -4.64 5.36 -9.21
CA SER A 193 -3.84 6.29 -10.00
C SER A 193 -3.34 7.53 -9.25
N LEU A 194 -3.76 7.71 -7.99
CA LEU A 194 -3.37 8.81 -7.12
C LEU A 194 -2.43 8.32 -6.02
N TYR A 195 -1.47 9.15 -5.60
CA TYR A 195 -0.56 8.82 -4.49
C TYR A 195 -1.29 8.73 -3.14
N GLY A 196 -2.41 9.44 -2.97
CA GLY A 196 -3.26 9.43 -1.77
C GLY A 196 -4.69 8.96 -2.03
N GLY A 197 -5.49 8.91 -0.98
CA GLY A 197 -6.91 8.57 -1.01
C GLY A 197 -7.24 7.10 -1.23
N ASN A 198 -8.53 6.78 -1.14
CA ASN A 198 -9.05 5.42 -1.23
C ASN A 198 -9.00 4.83 -2.65
N ALA A 199 -8.59 3.57 -2.73
CA ALA A 199 -8.82 2.68 -3.86
C ALA A 199 -9.69 1.48 -3.44
N ALA A 200 -10.45 0.94 -4.39
CA ALA A 200 -11.49 -0.05 -4.09
C ALA A 200 -10.93 -1.42 -3.71
N ASN A 201 -9.76 -1.78 -4.26
CA ASN A 201 -8.99 -2.94 -3.84
C ASN A 201 -7.50 -2.74 -4.09
N GLY A 202 -6.69 -3.67 -3.59
CA GLY A 202 -5.27 -3.67 -3.81
C GLY A 202 -4.49 -3.61 -2.51
N GLU A 203 -3.26 -3.12 -2.63
CA GLU A 203 -2.39 -2.84 -1.50
C GLU A 203 -1.57 -1.56 -1.73
N VAL A 204 -1.24 -0.85 -0.64
CA VAL A 204 -0.30 0.27 -0.59
C VAL A 204 0.87 -0.14 0.31
N GLU A 205 2.09 0.00 -0.19
CA GLU A 205 3.29 -0.13 0.62
C GLU A 205 4.10 1.17 0.49
N ASP A 206 4.65 1.66 1.60
CA ASP A 206 5.57 2.79 1.62
C ASP A 206 6.99 2.32 1.94
N TYR A 207 8.00 3.04 1.42
CA TYR A 207 9.38 2.64 1.55
C TYR A 207 10.27 3.83 1.82
N LYS A 208 11.05 3.74 2.90
CA LYS A 208 12.19 4.64 3.10
C LYS A 208 13.34 4.27 2.17
N VAL A 209 13.68 5.20 1.28
CA VAL A 209 14.76 5.04 0.29
C VAL A 209 15.87 6.07 0.49
N ASN A 210 17.03 5.84 -0.12
CA ASN A 210 18.16 6.76 -0.05
C ASN A 210 18.69 7.09 -1.46
N ILE A 211 18.69 8.38 -1.81
CA ILE A 211 19.22 8.88 -3.08
C ILE A 211 20.70 9.24 -2.91
N GLU A 212 21.53 8.63 -3.73
CA GLU A 212 22.97 8.82 -3.77
C GLU A 212 23.38 9.89 -4.79
N ASN A 213 24.50 10.56 -4.51
CA ASN A 213 25.11 11.46 -5.48
C ASN A 213 25.68 10.66 -6.66
N THR A 214 25.57 11.23 -7.87
CA THR A 214 26.43 10.76 -8.95
C THR A 214 27.86 11.14 -8.59
N GLU A 215 28.65 10.13 -8.24
CA GLU A 215 30.11 10.24 -8.22
C GLU A 215 30.55 10.53 -9.66
N ILE A 216 30.66 11.81 -10.01
CA ILE A 216 31.44 12.18 -11.19
C ILE A 216 32.86 11.78 -10.79
N PRO A 217 33.50 10.79 -11.44
CA PRO A 217 34.90 10.52 -11.18
C PRO A 217 35.57 11.86 -11.40
N GLU A 218 36.04 12.46 -10.30
CA GLU A 218 36.87 13.63 -10.38
C GLU A 218 38.01 13.16 -11.27
N PHE A 219 37.97 13.58 -12.54
CA PHE A 219 39.17 13.65 -13.33
C PHE A 219 40.00 14.56 -12.46
N SER A 220 40.89 13.96 -11.65
CA SER A 220 42.00 14.62 -11.00
C SER A 220 42.40 15.63 -12.03
N THR A 221 42.05 16.89 -11.78
CA THR A 221 42.34 17.97 -12.71
C THR A 221 43.79 17.70 -12.97
N ILE A 222 44.15 17.37 -14.22
CA ILE A 222 45.54 17.19 -14.55
C ILE A 222 46.05 18.60 -14.32
N ALA A 223 46.46 18.87 -13.09
CA ALA A 223 47.42 19.84 -12.71
C ALA A 223 48.68 19.30 -13.37
N ILE A 224 48.70 19.39 -14.72
CA ILE A 224 49.88 19.83 -15.40
C ILE A 224 50.17 21.10 -14.61
N PRO A 225 51.18 21.10 -13.73
CA PRO A 225 51.38 22.24 -12.87
C PRO A 225 51.49 23.40 -13.85
N VAL A 226 50.64 24.42 -13.70
CA VAL A 226 50.65 25.57 -14.61
C VAL A 226 52.07 26.18 -14.64
N ALA A 227 52.86 25.93 -13.59
CA ALA A 227 54.31 26.15 -13.52
C ALA A 227 55.17 25.38 -14.55
N ALA A 228 54.81 24.15 -14.97
CA ALA A 228 55.51 23.43 -16.04
C ALA A 228 55.17 24.02 -17.42
N ILE A 229 53.94 24.42 -17.68
CA ILE A 229 53.56 25.08 -18.95
C ILE A 229 54.18 26.48 -19.05
N LEU A 230 54.10 27.27 -17.97
CA LEU A 230 54.77 28.58 -17.89
C LEU A 230 56.30 28.45 -17.90
N GLY A 231 56.86 27.47 -17.17
CA GLY A 231 58.30 27.18 -17.15
C GLY A 231 58.83 26.80 -18.53
N LEU A 232 58.07 26.00 -19.29
CA LEU A 232 58.40 25.64 -20.66
C LEU A 232 58.31 26.86 -21.60
N LEU A 233 57.29 27.72 -21.44
CA LEU A 233 57.16 28.97 -22.19
C LEU A 233 58.31 29.94 -21.92
N PHE A 234 58.73 30.12 -20.67
CA PHE A 234 59.89 30.95 -20.31
C PHE A 234 61.20 30.34 -20.83
N PHE A 235 61.35 29.02 -20.76
CA PHE A 235 62.55 28.33 -21.26
C PHE A 235 62.70 28.47 -22.78
N PHE A 236 61.61 28.31 -23.54
CA PHE A 236 61.63 28.51 -24.99
C PHE A 236 61.87 29.97 -25.37
N ASN A 237 61.28 30.93 -24.64
CA ASN A 237 61.45 32.35 -24.93
C ASN A 237 62.88 32.83 -24.59
N HIS A 238 63.49 32.31 -23.52
CA HIS A 238 64.89 32.62 -23.20
C HIS A 238 65.87 32.02 -24.21
N ARG A 239 65.60 30.81 -24.73
CA ARG A 239 66.47 30.16 -25.73
C ARG A 239 66.48 30.89 -27.08
N LYS A 240 65.38 31.52 -27.46
CA LYS A 240 65.29 32.33 -28.69
C LYS A 240 66.16 33.58 -28.63
N ARG A 241 66.20 34.27 -27.48
CA ARG A 241 67.00 35.49 -27.26
C ARG A 241 68.52 35.30 -27.19
N ARG A 242 69.04 34.06 -27.11
CA ARG A 242 70.50 33.79 -27.10
C ARG A 242 71.06 33.45 -28.49
N LYS A 243 70.24 33.46 -29.53
CA LYS A 243 70.63 33.11 -30.90
C LYS A 243 70.63 34.30 -31.86
N ASP A 244 70.33 35.50 -31.36
CA ASP A 244 70.48 36.79 -32.03
C ASP A 244 71.63 37.55 -31.35
#